data_AF-A0A3G1KZY5-F1
#
_entry.id   AF-A0A3G1KZY5-F1
#
_cell.length_a   1.000
_cell.length_b   1.000
_cell.length_c   1.000
_cell.angle_alpha   90.00
_cell.angle_beta   90.00
_cell.angle_gamma   90.00
#
_symmetry.space_group_name_H-M   'P 1'
#
loop_
_entity.id
_entity.type
_entity.pdbx_description
1 polymer ?
#
loop_
_entity_poly.entity_id
_entity_poly.type
_entity_poly.pdbx_seq_one_letter_code
_entity_poly.pdbx_strand_id
1 'polypeptide(L)' 'MPENLKKRLKNKYFWLAAAGFAYQILNRYGYAPELGTWQAGIDLISYLAIGSGIYSTFEG' A
#
# COMPACT_ATOMS: atom_id res chain seq x y z
N MET A 1 17.10 2.38 9.56
CA MET A 1 15.87 1.56 9.68
C MET A 1 16.21 0.22 10.33
N PRO A 2 15.51 -0.22 11.38
CA PRO A 2 15.77 -1.50 12.05
C PRO A 2 15.61 -2.70 11.10
N GLU A 3 16.44 -3.74 11.21
CA GLU A 3 16.38 -4.93 10.35
C GLU A 3 15.02 -5.63 10.37
N ASN A 4 14.39 -5.67 11.55
CA ASN A 4 13.07 -6.26 11.74
C ASN A 4 11.99 -5.51 10.95
N LEU A 5 12.13 -4.20 10.80
CA LEU A 5 11.21 -3.39 10.01
C LEU A 5 11.39 -3.64 8.52
N LYS A 6 12.64 -3.77 8.05
CA LYS A 6 12.92 -4.16 6.65
C LYS A 6 12.28 -5.50 6.28
N LYS A 7 12.33 -6.50 7.17
CA LYS A 7 11.68 -7.81 6.95
C LYS A 7 10.15 -7.70 6.88
N ARG A 8 9.55 -6.90 7.76
CA ARG A 8 8.10 -6.64 7.77
C ARG A 8 7.63 -5.93 6.50
N LEU A 9 8.39 -4.94 6.02
CA LEU A 9 8.08 -4.23 4.78
C LEU A 9 8.20 -5.10 3.52
N LYS A 10 8.95 -6.19 3.56
CA LYS A 10 8.98 -7.19 2.47
C LYS A 10 7.82 -8.19 2.55
N ASN A 11 7.03 -8.18 3.61
CA ASN A 11 5.94 -9.12 3.80
C ASN A 11 4.64 -8.59 3.18
N LYS A 12 4.11 -9.31 2.18
CA LYS A 12 2.82 -9.01 1.53
C LYS A 12 1.64 -8.90 2.51
N TYR A 13 1.61 -9.73 3.54
CA TYR A 13 0.55 -9.72 4.55
C TYR A 13 0.60 -8.48 5.43
N PHE A 14 1.80 -7.91 5.63
CA PHE A 14 1.95 -6.67 6.40
C PHE A 14 1.31 -5.49 5.67
N TRP A 15 1.52 -5.38 4.36
CA TRP A 15 0.89 -4.33 3.54
C TRP A 15 -0.62 -4.49 3.40
N LEU A 16 -1.11 -5.73 3.24
CA LEU A 16 -2.55 -6.01 3.27
C LEU A 16 -3.19 -5.59 4.60
N ALA A 17 -2.56 -5.95 5.72
CA ALA A 17 -3.04 -5.56 7.05
C ALA A 17 -3.00 -4.04 7.25
N ALA A 18 -1.95 -3.36 6.75
CA ALA A 18 -1.84 -1.91 6.81
C ALA A 18 -2.93 -1.22 5.99
N ALA A 19 -3.23 -1.70 4.78
CA ALA A 19 -4.31 -1.18 3.95
C ALA A 19 -5.69 -1.40 4.61
N GLY A 20 -5.94 -2.59 5.15
CA GLY A 20 -7.17 -2.87 5.90
C GLY A 20 -7.32 -1.99 7.14
N PHE A 21 -6.23 -1.74 7.87
CA PHE A 21 -6.23 -0.85 9.03
C PHE A 21 -6.48 0.62 8.64
N ALA A 22 -5.90 1.08 7.54
CA ALA A 22 -6.15 2.42 7.01
C ALA A 22 -7.64 2.61 6.65
N TYR A 23 -8.26 1.61 6.01
CA TYR A 23 -9.69 1.63 5.73
C TYR A 23 -10.53 1.69 7.01
N GLN A 24 -10.19 0.91 8.04
CA GLN A 24 -10.89 0.96 9.33
C GLN A 24 -10.80 2.34 10.00
N ILE A 25 -9.63 3.00 9.92
CA ILE A 25 -9.47 4.37 10.41
C ILE A 25 -10.37 5.31 9.62
N LEU A 26 -10.31 5.28 8.29
CA LEU A 26 -11.14 6.15 7.45
C LEU A 26 -12.63 5.95 7.74
N ASN A 27 -13.04 4.70 7.95
CA ASN A 27 -14.43 4.36 8.27
C ASN A 27 -14.85 4.93 9.63
N ARG A 28 -13.97 4.86 10.63
CA ARG A 28 -14.21 5.43 11.95
C ARG A 28 -14.42 6.94 11.92
N TYR A 29 -13.76 7.65 11.00
CA TYR A 29 -13.88 9.10 10.86
C TYR A 29 -14.91 9.53 9.80
N GLY A 30 -15.65 8.59 9.20
CA GLY A 30 -16.65 8.90 8.17
C GLY A 30 -16.09 9.30 6.81
N TYR A 31 -14.79 9.11 6.59
CA TYR A 31 -14.10 9.38 5.32
C TYR A 31 -13.83 8.10 4.51
N ALA A 32 -14.34 6.94 4.94
CA ALA A 32 -14.18 5.71 4.17
C ALA A 32 -14.88 5.86 2.82
N PRO A 33 -14.13 5.77 1.71
CA PRO A 33 -14.75 5.66 0.40
C PRO A 33 -15.40 4.28 0.28
N GLU A 34 -16.24 4.10 -0.74
CA GLU A 34 -16.77 2.77 -1.06
C GLU A 34 -15.64 1.75 -1.26
N LEU A 35 -15.90 0.49 -0.92
CA LEU A 35 -14.89 -0.57 -0.97
C LEU A 35 -14.25 -0.71 -2.36
N GLY A 36 -15.05 -0.53 -3.43
CA GLY A 36 -14.56 -0.54 -4.81
C GLY A 36 -13.62 0.63 -5.12
N THR A 37 -13.92 1.84 -4.64
CA THR A 37 -13.05 3.01 -4.77
C THR A 37 -11.76 2.87 -3.96
N TRP A 38 -11.85 2.34 -2.74
CA TRP A 38 -10.69 2.01 -1.93
C TRP A 38 -9.76 1.04 -2.65
N GLN A 39 -10.32 -0.04 -3.19
CA GLN A 39 -9.55 -1.06 -3.91
C GLN A 39 -8.89 -0.50 -5.16
N ALA A 40 -9.62 0.28 -5.97
CA ALA A 40 -9.07 0.96 -7.13
C ALA A 40 -7.90 1.91 -6.76
N GLY A 41 -8.00 2.61 -5.62
CA GLY A 41 -6.92 3.45 -5.10
C GLY A 41 -5.67 2.66 -4.70
N ILE A 42 -5.85 1.53 -4.00
CA ILE A 42 -4.76 0.62 -3.65
C ILE A 42 -4.10 0.04 -4.90
N ASP A 43 -4.87 -0.36 -5.90
CA ASP A 43 -4.37 -0.90 -7.16
C ASP A 43 -3.56 0.15 -7.93
N LEU A 44 -4.06 1.39 -8.01
CA LEU A 44 -3.35 2.50 -8.65
C LEU A 44 -1.99 2.77 -7.99
N ILE A 45 -1.96 2.89 -6.65
CA ILE A 45 -0.71 3.10 -5.90
C ILE A 45 0.25 1.94 -6.10
N SER A 46 -0.26 0.71 -6.11
CA SER A 46 0.54 -0.50 -6.32
C SER A 46 1.18 -0.51 -7.72
N TYR A 47 0.42 -0.17 -8.76
CA TYR A 47 0.95 -0.09 -10.11
C TYR A 47 1.94 1.06 -10.29
N LEU A 48 1.71 2.22 -9.67
CA LEU A 48 2.67 3.32 -9.67
C LEU A 48 3.98 2.92 -8.98
N ALA A 49 3.92 2.22 -7.84
CA ALA A 49 5.11 1.76 -7.12
C ALA A 49 5.90 0.70 -7.91
N ILE A 50 5.20 -0.22 -8.58
CA ILE A 50 5.84 -1.19 -9.48
C ILE A 50 6.46 -0.46 -10.67
N GLY A 51 5.71 0.43 -11.32
CA GLY A 51 6.18 1.21 -12.46
C GLY A 51 7.40 2.08 -12.12
N SER A 52 7.39 2.76 -10.97
CA SER A 52 8.54 3.53 -10.49
C SER A 52 9.76 2.65 -10.19
N GLY A 53 9.53 1.46 -9.61
CA GLY A 53 10.59 0.48 -9.39
C GLY A 53 11.21 0.00 -10.70
N ILE A 54 10.38 -0.32 -11.69
CA ILE A 54 10.82 -0.70 -13.04
C ILE A 54 11.62 0.45 -13.68
N TYR A 55 11.10 1.67 -13.68
CA TYR A 55 11.78 2.84 -14.26
C TYR A 55 13.16 3.09 -13.64
N SER A 56 13.26 3.02 -12.31
CA SER A 56 14.54 3.17 -11.59
C SER A 56 15.56 2.07 -11.89
N THR A 57 15.13 0.93 -12.46
CA THR A 57 16.02 -0.14 -12.90
C THR A 57 16.65 0.16 -14.26
N PHE A 58 16.04 1.03 -15.08
CA PHE A 58 16.53 1.41 -16.40
C PHE A 58 17.30 2.73 -16.43
N GLU A 59 17.18 3.56 -15.39
CA GLU A 59 18.06 4.73 -15.17
C GLU A 59 19.42 4.36 -14.54
N GLY A 60 19.70 3.05 -14.38
CA GLY A 60 20.97 2.50 -13.90
C GLY A 60 22.05 2.41 -14.97
#